data_AF-A0A350UZR2-F1
#
_entry.id   AF-A0A350UZR2-F1
#
_cell.length_a   1.000
_cell.length_b   1.000
_cell.length_c   1.000
_cell.angle_alpha   90.00
_cell.angle_beta   90.00
_cell.angle_gamma   90.00
#
_symmetry.space_group_name_H-M   'P 1'
#
loop_
_entity.id
_entity.type
_entity.pdbx_description
1 polymer ?
#
loop_
_entity_poly.entity_id
_entity_poly.type
_entity_poly.pdbx_seq_one_letter_code
_entity_poly.pdbx_strand_id
1 'polypeptide(L)'
;MQKNDISHIFSLLSGDELAAFGNFLKSPYFNVPDRLIRLFNNITRSKDDIIAGKISRQQLASGILKSDSDSSALRKLFSDFNRALEKFLVSQYCCTEERENELSLARVYREKGFTAKSQLTLQNLLKQLKKLPSSESKFKIMAAAYEELNLLEDSSQFHKYSPSLEAESDYLDAYFIGRKLYLYQLMHSKEKLNSTKKYNKGMYAEIMEHISENTANIKKNYPDIYLKYLMLNMLGSAAEEQVIEYREYLESAENTLSHAQLIDFYSDLYNYLTIRISEGDHFFRKPLLGLYKILDSKGLLYDSGKDKIHLYTFKQAADTALHLNDIKWAEYFVKKYADSVNDPIRKNIVNLLFAKINCFKGEPKAARINLAKVDYRDFIHYLDSKLFLFCMEYDASNFDEAELLIASTLKYLKHNKELPELNRNNSKMFLRFASRLLKLKTGIGAEFELQKLKDEFNAETGSMYARNWLKDKLNEFRIVD
;
A
#
# COMPACT_ATOMS: atom_id res chain seq x y z
N MET A 1 -28.41 14.47 -8.80
CA MET A 1 -29.13 13.19 -8.76
C MET A 1 -28.52 12.33 -7.67
N GLN A 2 -29.20 12.16 -6.54
CA GLN A 2 -28.81 11.18 -5.52
C GLN A 2 -28.92 9.79 -6.15
N LYS A 3 -27.79 9.16 -6.50
CA LYS A 3 -27.75 7.71 -6.75
C LYS A 3 -28.40 7.04 -5.53
N ASN A 4 -29.31 6.09 -5.79
CA ASN A 4 -30.05 5.39 -4.75
C ASN A 4 -29.10 4.78 -3.70
N ASP A 5 -29.03 5.39 -2.52
CA ASP A 5 -28.26 4.95 -1.34
C ASP A 5 -28.39 3.43 -1.07
N ILE A 6 -29.58 2.90 -1.31
CA ILE A 6 -29.95 1.49 -1.10
C ILE A 6 -29.33 0.56 -2.14
N SER A 7 -29.22 0.96 -3.41
CA SER A 7 -28.61 0.09 -4.43
C SER A 7 -27.12 -0.11 -4.17
N HIS A 8 -26.45 0.90 -3.63
CA HIS A 8 -25.05 0.81 -3.23
C HIS A 8 -24.89 -0.10 -2.01
N ILE A 9 -25.67 0.11 -0.94
CA ILE A 9 -25.55 -0.71 0.27
C ILE A 9 -25.86 -2.19 0.00
N PHE A 10 -26.89 -2.50 -0.80
CA PHE A 10 -27.22 -3.90 -1.15
C PHE A 10 -26.26 -4.53 -2.16
N SER A 11 -25.53 -3.72 -2.94
CA SER A 11 -24.43 -4.25 -3.77
C SER A 11 -23.22 -4.67 -2.94
N LEU A 12 -23.11 -4.18 -1.70
CA LEU A 12 -22.02 -4.49 -0.78
C LEU A 12 -22.33 -5.68 0.13
N LEU A 13 -23.61 -6.02 0.35
CA LEU A 13 -24.01 -7.17 1.16
C LEU A 13 -23.93 -8.48 0.37
N SER A 14 -23.26 -9.47 0.94
CA SER A 14 -23.27 -10.85 0.48
C SER A 14 -24.65 -11.50 0.59
N GLY A 15 -24.84 -12.65 -0.07
CA GLY A 15 -26.07 -13.43 0.03
C GLY A 15 -26.39 -13.84 1.47
N ASP A 16 -25.35 -14.21 2.23
CA ASP A 16 -25.47 -14.64 3.63
C ASP A 16 -25.83 -13.47 4.55
N GLU A 17 -25.22 -12.31 4.36
CA GLU A 17 -25.58 -11.10 5.12
C GLU A 17 -27.01 -10.64 4.86
N LEU A 18 -27.51 -10.79 3.62
CA LEU A 18 -28.89 -10.51 3.29
C LEU A 18 -29.85 -11.48 3.99
N ALA A 19 -29.53 -12.78 4.00
CA ALA A 19 -30.33 -13.77 4.72
C ALA A 19 -30.34 -13.49 6.23
N ALA A 20 -29.18 -13.19 6.81
CA ALA A 20 -29.04 -12.81 8.21
C ALA A 20 -29.81 -11.52 8.55
N PHE A 21 -29.81 -10.52 7.67
CA PHE A 21 -30.61 -9.31 7.85
C PHE A 21 -32.11 -9.60 7.82
N GLY A 22 -32.55 -10.50 6.93
CA GLY A 22 -33.93 -10.98 6.93
C GLY A 22 -34.35 -11.64 8.25
N ASN A 23 -33.46 -12.43 8.85
CA ASN A 23 -33.69 -13.03 10.17
C ASN A 23 -33.69 -11.97 11.28
N PHE A 24 -32.80 -10.99 11.23
CA PHE A 24 -32.76 -9.85 12.15
C PHE A 24 -34.08 -9.07 12.14
N LEU A 25 -34.62 -8.76 10.97
CA LEU A 25 -35.89 -8.03 10.83
C LEU A 25 -37.09 -8.81 11.38
N LYS A 26 -37.05 -10.14 11.33
CA LYS A 26 -38.10 -11.03 11.87
C LYS A 26 -37.90 -11.35 13.36
N SER A 27 -36.79 -10.93 13.96
CA SER A 27 -36.48 -11.27 15.34
C SER A 27 -37.44 -10.57 16.31
N PRO A 28 -38.07 -11.31 17.24
CA PRO A 28 -38.92 -10.71 18.27
C PRO A 28 -38.14 -9.81 19.23
N TYR A 29 -36.82 -10.01 19.34
CA TYR A 29 -35.95 -9.22 20.20
C TYR A 29 -35.79 -7.77 19.71
N PHE A 30 -35.68 -7.57 18.39
CA PHE A 30 -35.52 -6.24 17.80
C PHE A 30 -36.86 -5.57 17.48
N ASN A 31 -37.97 -6.32 17.53
CA ASN A 31 -39.35 -5.86 17.36
C ASN A 31 -39.53 -4.88 16.20
N VAL A 32 -39.01 -5.26 15.02
CA VAL A 32 -38.99 -4.39 13.85
C VAL A 32 -40.38 -4.32 13.21
N PRO A 33 -40.88 -3.14 12.79
CA PRO A 33 -42.20 -3.02 12.17
C PRO A 33 -42.36 -3.85 10.90
N ASP A 34 -43.51 -4.51 10.74
CA ASP A 34 -43.84 -5.38 9.60
C ASP A 34 -43.68 -4.69 8.22
N ARG A 35 -43.94 -3.38 8.15
CA ARG A 35 -43.70 -2.58 6.92
C ARG A 35 -42.24 -2.64 6.42
N LEU A 36 -41.26 -2.81 7.32
CA LEU A 36 -39.85 -2.93 6.95
C LEU A 36 -39.52 -4.35 6.45
N ILE A 37 -40.18 -5.37 7.00
CA ILE A 37 -40.09 -6.75 6.51
C ILE A 37 -40.66 -6.84 5.09
N ARG A 38 -41.82 -6.20 4.85
CA ARG A 38 -42.41 -6.10 3.50
C ARG A 38 -41.49 -5.36 2.54
N LEU A 39 -40.88 -4.26 2.97
CA LEU A 39 -39.92 -3.52 2.15
C LEU A 39 -38.69 -4.37 1.83
N PHE A 40 -38.13 -5.09 2.80
CA PHE A 40 -37.04 -6.04 2.57
C PHE A 40 -37.40 -7.11 1.53
N ASN A 41 -38.59 -7.68 1.61
CA ASN A 41 -39.07 -8.67 0.65
C ASN A 41 -39.22 -8.09 -0.77
N ASN A 42 -39.73 -6.86 -0.90
CA ASN A 42 -39.82 -6.16 -2.18
C ASN A 42 -38.42 -5.88 -2.76
N ILE A 43 -37.47 -5.44 -1.92
CA ILE A 43 -36.09 -5.16 -2.33
C ILE A 43 -35.37 -6.42 -2.80
N THR A 44 -35.47 -7.52 -2.03
CA THR A 44 -34.78 -8.78 -2.34
C THR A 44 -35.30 -9.45 -3.61
N ARG A 45 -36.62 -9.39 -3.89
CA ARG A 45 -37.22 -9.89 -5.14
C ARG A 45 -36.76 -9.12 -6.38
N SER A 46 -36.41 -7.86 -6.19
CA SER A 46 -36.09 -6.91 -7.26
C SER A 46 -34.62 -6.52 -7.30
N LYS A 47 -33.73 -7.34 -6.71
CA LYS A 47 -32.31 -6.99 -6.48
C LYS A 47 -31.59 -6.57 -7.76
N ASP A 48 -31.70 -7.35 -8.84
CA ASP A 48 -30.99 -7.09 -10.09
C ASP A 48 -31.50 -5.82 -10.78
N ASP A 49 -32.81 -5.58 -10.73
CA ASP A 49 -33.43 -4.38 -11.27
C ASP A 49 -33.12 -3.12 -10.45
N ILE A 50 -32.93 -3.26 -9.13
CA ILE A 50 -32.47 -2.16 -8.26
C ILE A 50 -31.01 -1.80 -8.59
N ILE A 51 -30.14 -2.79 -8.77
CA ILE A 51 -28.73 -2.58 -9.14
C ILE A 51 -28.64 -1.94 -10.52
N ALA A 52 -29.49 -2.37 -11.46
CA ALA A 52 -29.58 -1.81 -12.80
C ALA A 52 -30.29 -0.43 -12.85
N GLY A 53 -30.80 0.08 -11.72
CA GLY A 53 -31.49 1.37 -11.64
C GLY A 53 -32.86 1.41 -12.34
N LYS A 54 -33.48 0.24 -12.57
CA LYS A 54 -34.75 0.09 -13.30
C LYS A 54 -36.00 0.26 -12.40
N ILE A 55 -35.82 0.27 -11.08
CA ILE A 55 -36.92 0.37 -10.11
C ILE A 55 -36.76 1.60 -9.22
N SER A 56 -37.87 2.34 -9.08
CA SER A 56 -37.97 3.53 -8.22
C SER A 56 -38.30 3.19 -6.77
N ARG A 57 -38.02 4.13 -5.87
CA ARG A 57 -38.39 4.02 -4.44
C ARG A 57 -39.90 3.91 -4.25
N GLN A 58 -40.69 4.61 -5.08
CA GLN A 58 -42.15 4.53 -5.07
C GLN A 58 -42.62 3.11 -5.41
N GLN A 59 -42.04 2.49 -6.44
CA GLN A 59 -42.38 1.12 -6.84
C GLN A 59 -42.06 0.11 -5.72
N LEU A 60 -40.96 0.29 -4.98
CA LEU A 60 -40.63 -0.58 -3.85
C LEU A 60 -41.56 -0.40 -2.64
N ALA A 61 -42.10 0.81 -2.45
CA ALA A 61 -43.00 1.13 -1.34
C ALA A 61 -44.48 0.84 -1.65
N SER A 62 -44.80 0.51 -2.89
CA SER A 62 -46.16 0.20 -3.32
C SER A 62 -46.72 -1.00 -2.54
N GLY A 63 -47.97 -0.87 -2.06
CA GLY A 63 -48.62 -1.88 -1.20
C GLY A 63 -48.14 -1.90 0.26
N ILE A 64 -47.18 -1.05 0.63
CA ILE A 64 -46.72 -0.86 2.02
C ILE A 64 -47.28 0.45 2.59
N LEU A 65 -47.29 1.52 1.79
CA LEU A 65 -47.83 2.82 2.16
C LEU A 65 -49.29 2.97 1.70
N LYS A 66 -50.09 3.71 2.46
CA LYS A 66 -51.51 3.97 2.14
C LYS A 66 -51.70 4.94 0.96
N SER A 67 -50.70 5.77 0.67
CA SER A 67 -50.71 6.70 -0.46
C SER A 67 -49.33 6.72 -1.11
N ASP A 68 -49.29 6.46 -2.42
CA ASP A 68 -48.06 6.44 -3.22
C ASP A 68 -47.50 7.85 -3.51
N SER A 69 -48.24 8.91 -3.16
CA SER A 69 -47.86 10.32 -3.39
C SER A 69 -47.24 11.03 -2.17
N ASP A 70 -47.26 10.41 -0.98
CA ASP A 70 -46.72 11.04 0.23
C ASP A 70 -45.19 10.92 0.30
N SER A 71 -44.51 11.96 -0.19
CA SER A 71 -43.05 12.08 -0.15
C SER A 71 -42.47 12.03 1.27
N SER A 72 -43.24 12.36 2.31
CA SER A 72 -42.80 12.30 3.70
C SER A 72 -42.84 10.86 4.22
N ALA A 73 -43.95 10.15 4.00
CA ALA A 73 -44.08 8.74 4.37
C ALA A 73 -43.05 7.85 3.65
N LEU A 74 -42.79 8.12 2.37
CA LEU A 74 -41.77 7.43 1.60
C LEU A 74 -40.37 7.63 2.20
N ARG A 75 -39.99 8.87 2.51
CA ARG A 75 -38.71 9.19 3.15
C ARG A 75 -38.58 8.52 4.51
N LYS A 76 -39.63 8.55 5.32
CA LYS A 76 -39.65 7.91 6.64
C LYS A 76 -39.48 6.40 6.55
N LEU A 77 -40.16 5.74 5.62
CA LEU A 77 -40.05 4.29 5.42
C LEU A 77 -38.59 3.86 5.14
N PHE A 78 -37.93 4.54 4.20
CA PHE A 78 -36.54 4.23 3.85
C PHE A 78 -35.54 4.65 4.93
N SER A 79 -35.80 5.74 5.66
CA SER A 79 -34.98 6.12 6.81
C SER A 79 -35.06 5.09 7.93
N ASP A 80 -36.26 4.61 8.26
CA ASP A 80 -36.46 3.57 9.27
C ASP A 80 -35.83 2.24 8.84
N PHE A 81 -35.89 1.92 7.54
CA PHE A 81 -35.23 0.76 6.95
C PHE A 81 -33.71 0.84 7.08
N ASN A 82 -33.10 1.98 6.70
CA ASN A 82 -31.67 2.20 6.83
C ASN A 82 -31.22 2.09 8.30
N ARG A 83 -31.99 2.64 9.24
CA ARG A 83 -31.69 2.51 10.67
C ARG A 83 -31.73 1.05 11.14
N ALA A 84 -32.67 0.26 10.64
CA ALA A 84 -32.72 -1.18 10.96
C ALA A 84 -31.49 -1.91 10.40
N LEU A 85 -31.06 -1.55 9.19
CA LEU A 85 -29.86 -2.09 8.57
C LEU A 85 -28.59 -1.70 9.31
N GLU A 86 -28.41 -0.43 9.68
CA GLU A 86 -27.27 0.03 10.48
C GLU A 86 -27.18 -0.72 11.82
N LYS A 87 -28.30 -0.92 12.51
CA LYS A 87 -28.35 -1.71 13.75
C LYS A 87 -27.94 -3.17 13.52
N PHE A 88 -28.39 -3.77 12.42
CA PHE A 88 -27.97 -5.12 12.03
C PHE A 88 -26.46 -5.18 11.78
N LEU A 89 -25.91 -4.24 11.01
CA LEU A 89 -24.49 -4.20 10.68
C LEU A 89 -23.61 -4.05 11.93
N VAL A 90 -23.99 -3.16 12.85
CA VAL A 90 -23.31 -3.03 14.14
C VAL A 90 -23.41 -4.32 14.94
N SER A 91 -24.58 -4.97 14.98
CA SER A 91 -24.74 -6.25 15.68
C SER A 91 -23.86 -7.34 15.09
N GLN A 92 -23.73 -7.42 13.76
CA GLN A 92 -22.84 -8.38 13.10
C GLN A 92 -21.37 -8.08 13.39
N TYR A 93 -20.97 -6.81 13.29
CA TYR A 93 -19.61 -6.39 13.61
C TYR A 93 -19.23 -6.68 15.07
N CYS A 94 -20.14 -6.42 16.01
CA CYS A 94 -19.91 -6.80 17.40
C CYS A 94 -19.69 -8.31 17.50
N CYS A 95 -20.48 -9.15 16.84
CA CYS A 95 -20.28 -10.62 16.86
C CYS A 95 -18.92 -11.08 16.33
N THR A 96 -18.23 -10.29 15.49
CA THR A 96 -16.87 -10.62 15.02
C THR A 96 -15.76 -10.20 15.99
N GLU A 97 -16.04 -9.24 16.87
CA GLU A 97 -15.07 -8.68 17.83
C GLU A 97 -15.13 -9.40 19.19
N GLU A 98 -14.77 -10.69 19.21
CA GLU A 98 -14.88 -11.58 20.38
C GLU A 98 -14.25 -10.98 21.66
N ARG A 99 -13.06 -10.38 21.55
CA ARG A 99 -12.31 -9.84 22.69
C ARG A 99 -12.90 -8.55 23.27
N GLU A 100 -13.38 -7.65 22.43
CA GLU A 100 -14.08 -6.43 22.88
C GLU A 100 -15.43 -6.79 23.50
N ASN A 101 -16.10 -7.85 23.01
CA ASN A 101 -17.29 -8.39 23.63
C ASN A 101 -17.01 -9.03 24.99
N GLU A 102 -15.93 -9.80 25.15
CA GLU A 102 -15.53 -10.36 26.45
C GLU A 102 -15.26 -9.25 27.47
N LEU A 103 -14.56 -8.19 27.07
CA LEU A 103 -14.34 -7.00 27.90
C LEU A 103 -15.67 -6.33 28.28
N SER A 104 -16.57 -6.16 27.31
CA SER A 104 -17.90 -5.58 27.53
C SER A 104 -18.75 -6.46 28.46
N LEU A 105 -18.66 -7.78 28.34
CA LEU A 105 -19.33 -8.72 29.23
C LEU A 105 -18.79 -8.63 30.65
N ALA A 106 -17.47 -8.49 30.83
CA ALA A 106 -16.86 -8.28 32.14
C ALA A 106 -17.38 -6.99 32.81
N ARG A 107 -17.49 -5.89 32.05
CA ARG A 107 -18.11 -4.63 32.50
C ARG A 107 -19.54 -4.84 32.97
N VAL A 108 -20.37 -5.50 32.15
CA VAL A 108 -21.76 -5.82 32.50
C VAL A 108 -21.84 -6.68 33.75
N TYR A 109 -20.96 -7.67 33.92
CA TYR A 109 -20.90 -8.47 35.13
C TYR A 109 -20.56 -7.63 36.37
N ARG A 110 -19.57 -6.73 36.29
CA ARG A 110 -19.23 -5.83 37.38
C ARG A 110 -20.41 -4.93 37.74
N GLU A 111 -21.00 -4.25 36.76
CA GLU A 111 -22.13 -3.33 36.97
C GLU A 111 -23.35 -4.01 37.59
N LYS A 112 -23.57 -5.29 37.27
CA LYS A 112 -24.64 -6.10 37.86
C LYS A 112 -24.25 -6.77 39.19
N GLY A 113 -23.06 -6.52 39.71
CA GLY A 113 -22.57 -7.08 40.99
C GLY A 113 -22.04 -8.53 40.91
N PHE A 114 -21.90 -9.10 39.72
CA PHE A 114 -21.29 -10.43 39.51
C PHE A 114 -19.76 -10.36 39.47
N THR A 115 -19.14 -9.83 40.53
CA THR A 115 -17.71 -9.50 40.58
C THR A 115 -16.78 -10.69 40.32
N ALA A 116 -17.06 -11.86 40.89
CA ALA A 116 -16.27 -13.08 40.64
C ALA A 116 -16.30 -13.53 39.16
N LYS A 117 -17.45 -13.38 38.48
CA LYS A 117 -17.56 -13.69 37.05
C LYS A 117 -16.82 -12.65 36.21
N SER A 118 -16.91 -11.37 36.59
CA SER A 118 -16.17 -10.29 35.92
C SER A 118 -14.66 -10.54 36.00
N GLN A 119 -14.13 -10.80 37.21
CA GLN A 119 -12.72 -11.09 37.43
C GLN A 119 -12.24 -12.31 36.62
N LEU A 120 -13.00 -13.42 36.64
CA LEU A 120 -12.65 -14.62 35.86
C LEU A 120 -12.63 -14.32 34.34
N THR A 121 -13.59 -13.54 33.85
CA THR A 121 -13.68 -13.14 32.44
C THR A 121 -12.45 -12.32 32.04
N LEU A 122 -12.08 -11.31 32.84
CA LEU A 122 -10.90 -10.47 32.61
C LEU A 122 -9.59 -11.27 32.64
N GLN A 123 -9.44 -12.19 33.60
CA GLN A 123 -8.26 -13.05 33.67
C GLN A 123 -8.12 -13.97 32.45
N ASN A 124 -9.24 -14.49 31.94
CA ASN A 124 -9.24 -15.31 30.73
C ASN A 124 -8.90 -14.46 29.49
N LEU A 125 -9.52 -13.28 29.37
CA LEU A 125 -9.23 -12.32 28.30
C LEU A 125 -7.74 -11.95 28.28
N LEU A 126 -7.15 -11.60 29.42
CA LEU A 126 -5.72 -11.28 29.51
C LEU A 126 -4.82 -12.47 29.12
N LYS A 127 -5.18 -13.70 29.49
CA LYS A 127 -4.46 -14.92 29.06
C LYS A 127 -4.54 -15.12 27.55
N GLN A 128 -5.69 -14.86 26.94
CA GLN A 128 -5.84 -14.92 25.49
C GLN A 128 -4.99 -13.84 24.80
N LEU A 129 -5.11 -12.58 25.24
CA LEU A 129 -4.38 -11.43 24.68
C LEU A 129 -2.86 -11.63 24.75
N LYS A 130 -2.33 -12.23 25.82
CA LYS A 130 -0.88 -12.51 25.96
C LYS A 130 -0.34 -13.39 24.84
N LYS A 131 -1.15 -14.29 24.27
CA LYS A 131 -0.77 -15.18 23.17
C LYS A 131 -0.81 -14.51 21.80
N LEU A 132 -1.44 -13.36 21.69
CA LEU A 132 -1.57 -12.66 20.42
C LEU A 132 -0.28 -11.90 20.07
N PRO A 133 -0.03 -11.71 18.76
CA PRO A 133 1.02 -10.82 18.28
C PRO A 133 0.94 -9.42 18.90
N SER A 134 2.10 -8.79 19.03
CA SER A 134 2.23 -7.40 19.48
C SER A 134 1.44 -6.47 18.56
N SER A 135 0.53 -5.65 19.09
CA SER A 135 -0.25 -4.70 18.27
C SER A 135 -0.91 -3.62 19.12
N GLU A 136 -1.17 -2.46 18.50
CA GLU A 136 -1.91 -1.35 19.13
C GLU A 136 -3.27 -1.78 19.69
N SER A 137 -4.04 -2.58 18.94
CA SER A 137 -5.34 -3.10 19.39
C SER A 137 -5.20 -3.98 20.64
N LYS A 138 -4.19 -4.85 20.67
CA LYS A 138 -3.90 -5.68 21.86
C LYS A 138 -3.59 -4.80 23.07
N PHE A 139 -2.72 -3.80 22.93
CA PHE A 139 -2.35 -2.92 24.05
C PHE A 139 -3.54 -2.13 24.58
N LYS A 140 -4.39 -1.60 23.69
CA LYS A 140 -5.62 -0.89 24.06
C LYS A 140 -6.56 -1.78 24.89
N ILE A 141 -6.82 -3.01 24.44
CA ILE A 141 -7.71 -3.93 25.16
C ILE A 141 -7.06 -4.39 26.48
N MET A 142 -5.74 -4.60 26.50
CA MET A 142 -5.03 -4.94 27.75
C MET A 142 -5.13 -3.82 28.78
N ALA A 143 -4.86 -2.56 28.41
CA ALA A 143 -5.01 -1.42 29.30
C ALA A 143 -6.45 -1.35 29.87
N ALA A 144 -7.47 -1.44 29.01
CA ALA A 144 -8.86 -1.42 29.44
C ALA A 144 -9.26 -2.62 30.32
N ALA A 145 -8.67 -3.81 30.11
CA ALA A 145 -8.91 -4.97 30.96
C ALA A 145 -8.27 -4.82 32.35
N TYR A 146 -7.10 -4.19 32.44
CA TYR A 146 -6.45 -3.88 33.71
C TYR A 146 -7.16 -2.75 34.46
N GLU A 147 -7.64 -1.71 33.77
CA GLU A 147 -8.54 -0.68 34.32
C GLU A 147 -9.76 -1.32 35.00
N GLU A 148 -10.41 -2.26 34.31
CA GLU A 148 -11.56 -2.98 34.85
C GLU A 148 -11.23 -3.86 36.07
N LEU A 149 -10.03 -4.44 36.12
CA LEU A 149 -9.54 -5.15 37.31
C LEU A 149 -9.30 -4.19 38.48
N ASN A 150 -8.68 -3.05 38.24
CA ASN A 150 -8.43 -2.03 39.27
C ASN A 150 -9.75 -1.52 39.88
N LEU A 151 -10.75 -1.28 39.05
CA LEU A 151 -12.09 -0.87 39.50
C LEU A 151 -12.82 -1.96 40.32
N LEU A 152 -12.55 -3.25 40.07
CA LEU A 152 -13.04 -4.34 40.92
C LEU A 152 -12.32 -4.35 42.27
N GLU A 153 -11.01 -4.10 42.28
CA GLU A 153 -10.20 -4.07 43.50
C GLU A 153 -10.60 -2.90 44.41
N ASP A 154 -10.85 -1.70 43.87
CA ASP A 154 -11.33 -0.54 44.62
C ASP A 154 -12.69 -0.76 45.30
N SER A 155 -13.53 -1.64 44.73
CA SER A 155 -14.81 -2.04 45.33
C SER A 155 -14.64 -3.02 46.51
N SER A 156 -13.46 -3.59 46.67
CA SER A 156 -13.08 -4.47 47.78
C SER A 156 -12.19 -3.70 48.76
N GLN A 157 -12.48 -3.74 50.06
CA GLN A 157 -11.89 -2.84 51.07
C GLN A 157 -10.38 -3.02 51.35
N PHE A 158 -9.58 -3.61 50.44
CA PHE A 158 -8.18 -3.95 50.66
C PHE A 158 -7.23 -3.11 49.79
N HIS A 159 -6.68 -2.05 50.38
CA HIS A 159 -5.63 -1.22 49.79
C HIS A 159 -4.26 -1.90 49.95
N LYS A 160 -3.90 -2.80 49.02
CA LYS A 160 -2.52 -3.29 48.85
C LYS A 160 -1.96 -2.84 47.49
N TYR A 161 -0.63 -2.86 47.37
CA TYR A 161 0.04 -2.69 46.07
C TYR A 161 -0.61 -3.60 45.03
N SER A 162 -1.06 -2.99 43.94
CA SER A 162 -1.78 -3.66 42.87
C SER A 162 -0.92 -3.66 41.60
N PRO A 163 -0.31 -4.81 41.24
CA PRO A 163 0.43 -4.96 39.99
C PRO A 163 -0.40 -4.65 38.73
N SER A 164 -1.73 -4.56 38.83
CA SER A 164 -2.58 -4.17 37.71
C SER A 164 -2.55 -2.68 37.40
N LEU A 165 -2.17 -1.80 38.35
CA LEU A 165 -1.98 -0.36 38.06
C LEU A 165 -0.75 -0.12 37.17
N GLU A 166 0.36 -0.79 37.49
CA GLU A 166 1.59 -0.72 36.68
C GLU A 166 1.35 -1.32 35.29
N ALA A 167 0.71 -2.49 35.22
CA ALA A 167 0.36 -3.10 33.95
C ALA A 167 -0.60 -2.23 33.11
N GLU A 168 -1.60 -1.59 33.72
CA GLU A 168 -2.48 -0.64 33.02
C GLU A 168 -1.66 0.51 32.41
N SER A 169 -0.78 1.13 33.20
CA SER A 169 0.10 2.22 32.75
C SER A 169 0.99 1.77 31.59
N ASP A 170 1.68 0.63 31.71
CA ASP A 170 2.58 0.12 30.69
C ASP A 170 1.87 -0.14 29.36
N TYR A 171 0.67 -0.72 29.39
CA TYR A 171 -0.10 -0.98 28.18
C TYR A 171 -0.72 0.28 27.58
N LEU A 172 -1.07 1.27 28.42
CA LEU A 172 -1.50 2.58 27.96
C LEU A 172 -0.36 3.31 27.25
N ASP A 173 0.85 3.27 27.81
CA ASP A 173 2.06 3.84 27.21
C ASP A 173 2.40 3.16 25.88
N ALA A 174 2.39 1.82 25.83
CA ALA A 174 2.62 1.07 24.60
C ALA A 174 1.59 1.44 23.50
N TYR A 175 0.30 1.53 23.86
CA TYR A 175 -0.74 1.97 22.92
C TYR A 175 -0.50 3.41 22.43
N PHE A 176 -0.26 4.33 23.35
CA PHE A 176 -0.02 5.74 23.06
C PHE A 176 1.20 5.92 22.14
N ILE A 177 2.34 5.36 22.52
CA ILE A 177 3.59 5.43 21.76
C ILE A 177 3.41 4.82 20.38
N GLY A 178 2.90 3.59 20.30
CA GLY A 178 2.68 2.90 19.02
C GLY A 178 1.84 3.73 18.06
N ARG A 179 0.74 4.29 18.56
CA ARG A 179 -0.15 5.14 17.76
C ARG A 179 0.51 6.44 17.33
N LYS A 180 1.31 7.06 18.20
CA LYS A 180 2.04 8.29 17.90
C LYS A 180 3.08 8.07 16.81
N LEU A 181 3.86 6.99 16.88
CA LEU A 181 4.83 6.64 15.85
C LEU A 181 4.15 6.43 14.48
N TYR A 182 3.04 5.68 14.44
CA TYR A 182 2.25 5.52 13.21
C TYR A 182 1.79 6.87 12.65
N LEU A 183 1.27 7.76 13.50
CA LEU A 183 0.85 9.09 13.07
C LEU A 183 2.02 9.93 12.55
N TYR A 184 3.20 9.85 13.16
CA TYR A 184 4.39 10.55 12.67
C TYR A 184 4.82 10.09 11.28
N GLN A 185 4.75 8.78 11.00
CA GLN A 185 5.04 8.23 9.67
C GLN A 185 4.02 8.73 8.65
N LEU A 186 2.73 8.71 8.98
CA LEU A 186 1.68 9.21 8.10
C LEU A 186 1.82 10.72 7.82
N MET A 187 2.17 11.50 8.85
CA MET A 187 2.47 12.93 8.70
C MET A 187 3.67 13.13 7.78
N HIS A 188 4.77 12.39 7.96
CA HIS A 188 5.95 12.46 7.10
C HIS A 188 5.59 12.15 5.63
N SER A 189 4.84 11.08 5.38
CA SER A 189 4.40 10.71 4.03
C SER A 189 3.59 11.83 3.36
N LYS A 190 2.65 12.44 4.10
CA LYS A 190 1.85 13.57 3.59
C LYS A 190 2.67 14.83 3.34
N GLU A 191 3.63 15.14 4.21
CA GLU A 191 4.57 16.28 4.05
C GLU A 191 5.44 16.13 2.79
N LYS A 192 5.77 14.88 2.41
CA LYS A 192 6.53 14.60 1.19
C LYS A 192 5.71 14.83 -0.08
N LEU A 193 4.42 14.49 -0.04
CA LEU A 193 3.49 14.75 -1.16
C LEU A 193 3.10 16.22 -1.30
N ASN A 194 3.08 16.96 -0.19
CA ASN A 194 2.75 18.39 -0.19
C ASN A 194 3.73 19.17 0.70
N SER A 195 4.81 19.64 0.11
CA SER A 195 5.91 20.33 0.80
C SER A 195 5.51 21.65 1.47
N THR A 196 4.35 22.23 1.13
CA THR A 196 3.91 23.54 1.63
C THR A 196 3.24 23.47 3.00
N LYS A 197 2.83 22.29 3.48
CA LYS A 197 2.20 22.12 4.79
C LYS A 197 3.05 21.20 5.66
N LYS A 198 3.39 21.68 6.86
CA LYS A 198 4.08 20.90 7.90
C LYS A 198 3.13 20.64 9.06
N TYR A 199 3.18 19.42 9.59
CA TYR A 199 2.40 19.03 10.77
C TYR A 199 3.21 19.32 12.04
N ASN A 200 2.52 19.76 13.09
CA ASN A 200 3.11 19.81 14.42
C ASN A 200 3.14 18.37 15.00
N LYS A 201 4.34 17.85 15.22
CA LYS A 201 4.59 16.52 15.80
C LYS A 201 4.80 16.65 17.32
N GLY A 202 3.75 17.00 18.07
CA GLY A 202 3.85 17.13 19.53
C GLY A 202 4.34 15.83 20.21
N MET A 203 5.12 15.94 21.28
CA MET A 203 5.77 14.83 22.00
C MET A 203 6.75 13.97 21.18
N TYR A 204 7.16 14.43 19.99
CA TYR A 204 8.01 13.62 19.12
C TYR A 204 9.38 13.36 19.74
N ALA A 205 10.04 14.40 20.27
CA ALA A 205 11.38 14.26 20.83
C ALA A 205 11.35 13.33 22.05
N GLU A 206 10.39 13.55 22.94
CA GLU A 206 10.20 12.82 24.20
C GLU A 206 9.90 11.34 23.95
N ILE A 207 9.06 11.02 22.95
CA ILE A 207 8.77 9.62 22.59
C ILE A 207 9.99 8.95 21.98
N MET A 208 10.70 9.63 21.07
CA MET A 208 11.89 9.06 20.43
C MET A 208 13.03 8.84 21.45
N GLU A 209 13.19 9.76 22.39
CA GLU A 209 14.13 9.68 23.51
C GLU A 209 13.77 8.52 24.44
N HIS A 210 12.53 8.45 24.91
CA HIS A 210 12.04 7.35 25.75
C HIS A 210 12.29 5.97 25.11
N ILE A 211 12.04 5.84 23.80
CA ILE A 211 12.32 4.58 23.09
C ILE A 211 13.81 4.27 23.07
N SER A 212 14.65 5.28 22.80
CA SER A 212 16.09 5.11 22.73
C SER A 212 16.69 4.66 24.07
N GLU A 213 16.26 5.26 25.18
CA GLU A 213 16.68 4.91 26.53
C GLU A 213 16.22 3.50 26.96
N ASN A 214 15.09 3.04 26.41
CA ASN A 214 14.47 1.75 26.75
C ASN A 214 14.58 0.71 25.63
N THR A 215 15.54 0.88 24.71
CA THR A 215 15.65 0.09 23.47
C THR A 215 15.60 -1.43 23.72
N ALA A 216 16.33 -1.93 24.70
CA ALA A 216 16.39 -3.38 24.98
C ALA A 216 15.03 -3.96 25.38
N ASN A 217 14.26 -3.22 26.17
CA ASN A 217 12.91 -3.63 26.60
C ASN A 217 11.94 -3.60 25.42
N ILE A 218 11.95 -2.50 24.65
CA ILE A 218 11.03 -2.32 23.52
C ILE A 218 11.30 -3.32 22.41
N LYS A 219 12.57 -3.55 22.08
CA LYS A 219 12.99 -4.57 21.11
C LYS A 219 12.56 -5.99 21.51
N LYS A 220 12.46 -6.29 22.81
CA LYS A 220 12.04 -7.61 23.27
C LYS A 220 10.52 -7.76 23.32
N ASN A 221 9.83 -6.77 23.87
CA ASN A 221 8.44 -6.91 24.28
C ASN A 221 7.45 -6.24 23.32
N TYR A 222 7.90 -5.28 22.49
CA TYR A 222 7.07 -4.43 21.65
C TYR A 222 7.61 -4.33 20.22
N PRO A 223 7.69 -5.44 19.47
CA PRO A 223 8.33 -5.47 18.15
C PRO A 223 7.71 -4.54 17.11
N ASP A 224 6.39 -4.33 17.14
CA ASP A 224 5.72 -3.40 16.23
C ASP A 224 6.06 -1.93 16.53
N ILE A 225 6.27 -1.57 17.81
CA ILE A 225 6.72 -0.24 18.22
C ILE A 225 8.17 -0.02 17.77
N TYR A 226 9.05 -0.99 18.01
CA TYR A 226 10.46 -0.87 17.62
C TYR A 226 10.62 -0.74 16.09
N LEU A 227 9.88 -1.52 15.29
CA LEU A 227 9.89 -1.37 13.83
C LEU A 227 9.42 0.01 13.39
N LYS A 228 8.36 0.54 13.99
CA LYS A 228 7.89 1.90 13.67
C LYS A 228 8.93 2.98 14.02
N TYR A 229 9.64 2.79 15.13
CA TYR A 229 10.75 3.64 15.56
C TYR A 229 11.91 3.61 14.57
N LEU A 230 12.38 2.41 14.18
CA LEU A 230 13.45 2.25 13.19
C LEU A 230 13.09 2.90 11.86
N MET A 231 11.85 2.72 11.38
CA MET A 231 11.37 3.36 10.16
C MET A 231 11.42 4.90 10.26
N LEU A 232 11.02 5.48 11.40
CA LEU A 232 11.10 6.94 11.59
C LEU A 232 12.53 7.47 11.60
N ASN A 233 13.46 6.74 12.21
CA ASN A 233 14.88 7.08 12.15
C ASN A 233 15.41 7.07 10.70
N MET A 234 15.05 6.03 9.92
CA MET A 234 15.40 5.92 8.51
C MET A 234 14.83 7.05 7.64
N LEU A 235 13.65 7.57 7.99
CA LEU A 235 13.05 8.73 7.31
C LEU A 235 13.76 10.05 7.64
N GLY A 236 14.46 10.13 8.77
CA GLY A 236 15.24 11.30 9.20
C GLY A 236 16.68 11.32 8.66
N SER A 237 17.29 10.16 8.44
CA SER A 237 18.65 10.01 7.89
C SER A 237 18.73 8.82 6.94
N ALA A 238 19.40 8.99 5.81
CA ALA A 238 19.63 7.87 4.90
C ALA A 238 20.97 7.20 5.19
N ALA A 239 20.91 6.07 5.90
CA ALA A 239 22.07 5.24 6.21
C ALA A 239 21.79 3.78 5.82
N GLU A 240 22.77 3.12 5.19
CA GLU A 240 22.66 1.70 4.81
C GLU A 240 22.52 0.82 6.06
N GLU A 241 23.20 1.20 7.14
CA GLU A 241 23.19 0.50 8.43
C GLU A 241 21.80 0.42 9.04
N GLN A 242 21.01 1.50 8.94
CA GLN A 242 19.63 1.53 9.47
C GLN A 242 18.69 0.63 8.67
N VAL A 243 18.87 0.54 7.34
CA VAL A 243 18.13 -0.40 6.49
C VAL A 243 18.47 -1.85 6.86
N ILE A 244 19.75 -2.12 7.12
CA ILE A 244 20.21 -3.45 7.54
C ILE A 244 19.59 -3.81 8.90
N GLU A 245 19.67 -2.91 9.87
CA GLU A 245 19.09 -3.12 11.20
C GLU A 245 17.58 -3.38 11.12
N TYR A 246 16.83 -2.56 10.38
CA TYR A 246 15.40 -2.73 10.20
C TYR A 246 15.07 -4.10 9.60
N ARG A 247 15.78 -4.50 8.54
CA ARG A 247 15.55 -5.78 7.86
C ARG A 247 15.85 -6.96 8.77
N GLU A 248 17.02 -6.98 9.41
CA GLU A 248 17.43 -8.07 10.29
C GLU A 248 16.48 -8.19 11.49
N TYR A 249 16.05 -7.06 12.04
CA TYR A 249 15.08 -7.08 13.12
C TYR A 249 13.71 -7.59 12.66
N LEU A 250 13.20 -7.12 11.51
CA LEU A 250 11.93 -7.59 10.95
C LEU A 250 11.95 -9.11 10.74
N GLU A 251 13.04 -9.65 10.21
CA GLU A 251 13.22 -11.10 10.03
C GLU A 251 13.25 -11.85 11.38
N SER A 252 13.93 -11.30 12.38
CA SER A 252 13.96 -11.89 13.72
C SER A 252 12.60 -11.86 14.45
N ALA A 253 11.74 -10.90 14.09
CA ALA A 253 10.42 -10.69 14.69
C ALA A 253 9.28 -11.46 13.97
N GLU A 254 9.57 -12.29 12.98
CA GLU A 254 8.55 -12.98 12.17
C GLU A 254 7.59 -13.84 12.99
N ASN A 255 8.08 -14.48 14.05
CA ASN A 255 7.27 -15.34 14.90
C ASN A 255 6.45 -14.58 15.94
N THR A 256 6.68 -13.27 16.11
CA THR A 256 5.99 -12.43 17.11
C THR A 256 5.01 -11.44 16.49
N LEU A 257 5.02 -11.32 15.16
CA LEU A 257 4.14 -10.47 14.37
C LEU A 257 3.07 -11.32 13.66
N SER A 258 1.90 -10.74 13.44
CA SER A 258 0.89 -11.36 12.57
C SER A 258 1.33 -11.28 11.10
N HIS A 259 0.78 -12.18 10.27
CA HIS A 259 1.04 -12.17 8.83
C HIS A 259 0.71 -10.82 8.16
N ALA A 260 -0.41 -10.20 8.57
CA ALA A 260 -0.80 -8.87 8.07
C ALA A 260 0.26 -7.80 8.43
N GLN A 261 0.78 -7.83 9.66
CA GLN A 261 1.83 -6.90 10.07
C GLN A 261 3.14 -7.10 9.32
N LEU A 262 3.51 -8.35 9.03
CA LEU A 262 4.69 -8.62 8.21
C LEU A 262 4.56 -8.02 6.80
N ILE A 263 3.38 -8.18 6.18
CA ILE A 263 3.09 -7.54 4.89
C ILE A 263 3.22 -6.03 4.99
N ASP A 264 2.63 -5.41 6.02
CA ASP A 264 2.69 -3.96 6.22
C ASP A 264 4.14 -3.47 6.38
N PHE A 265 4.93 -4.09 7.26
CA PHE A 265 6.31 -3.67 7.51
C PHE A 265 7.25 -3.92 6.32
N TYR A 266 7.09 -5.03 5.61
CA TYR A 266 7.84 -5.23 4.36
C TYR A 266 7.42 -4.22 3.28
N SER A 267 6.14 -3.85 3.22
CA SER A 267 5.64 -2.83 2.30
C SER A 267 6.21 -1.45 2.63
N ASP A 268 6.32 -1.10 3.91
CA ASP A 268 6.95 0.15 4.35
C ASP A 268 8.43 0.21 3.95
N LEU A 269 9.19 -0.88 4.19
CA LEU A 269 10.60 -0.98 3.78
C LEU A 269 10.75 -0.88 2.25
N TYR A 270 9.90 -1.59 1.51
CA TYR A 270 9.85 -1.53 0.05
C TYR A 270 9.60 -0.11 -0.46
N ASN A 271 8.61 0.59 0.11
CA ASN A 271 8.27 1.95 -0.26
C ASN A 271 9.42 2.91 0.05
N TYR A 272 10.05 2.78 1.22
CA TYR A 272 11.22 3.57 1.60
C TYR A 272 12.35 3.42 0.57
N LEU A 273 12.76 2.18 0.28
CA LEU A 273 13.87 1.89 -0.63
C LEU A 273 13.58 2.39 -2.06
N THR A 274 12.35 2.19 -2.53
CA THR A 274 11.90 2.67 -3.84
C THR A 274 12.00 4.18 -3.95
N ILE A 275 11.56 4.90 -2.92
CA ILE A 275 11.64 6.35 -2.88
C ILE A 275 13.10 6.81 -2.88
N ARG A 276 13.97 6.23 -2.05
CA ARG A 276 15.41 6.58 -2.03
C ARG A 276 16.08 6.36 -3.39
N ILE A 277 15.80 5.23 -4.04
CA ILE A 277 16.33 4.96 -5.40
C ILE A 277 15.84 6.00 -6.41
N SER A 278 14.58 6.44 -6.29
CA SER A 278 14.02 7.49 -7.14
C SER A 278 14.65 8.88 -6.90
N GLU A 279 15.15 9.12 -5.68
CA GLU A 279 15.89 10.34 -5.30
C GLU A 279 17.36 10.30 -5.73
N GLY A 280 17.83 9.19 -6.31
CA GLY A 280 19.18 9.05 -6.85
C GLY A 280 20.11 8.15 -6.03
N ASP A 281 19.65 7.61 -4.89
CA ASP A 281 20.45 6.75 -4.02
C ASP A 281 20.49 5.31 -4.52
N HIS A 282 21.21 5.10 -5.62
CA HIS A 282 21.24 3.80 -6.27
C HIS A 282 21.91 2.68 -5.46
N PHE A 283 22.64 3.00 -4.38
CA PHE A 283 23.20 2.00 -3.48
C PHE A 283 22.10 1.14 -2.82
N PHE A 284 20.90 1.68 -2.62
CA PHE A 284 19.75 0.95 -2.09
C PHE A 284 19.15 -0.09 -3.05
N ARG A 285 19.59 -0.17 -4.31
CA ARG A 285 19.16 -1.22 -5.25
C ARG A 285 19.47 -2.61 -4.72
N LYS A 286 20.65 -2.80 -4.12
CA LYS A 286 21.06 -4.11 -3.56
C LYS A 286 20.17 -4.54 -2.39
N PRO A 287 19.93 -3.68 -1.36
CA PRO A 287 18.91 -3.93 -0.35
C PRO A 287 17.53 -4.22 -0.92
N LEU A 288 17.07 -3.47 -1.93
CA LEU A 288 15.77 -3.68 -2.56
C LEU A 288 15.66 -5.04 -3.26
N LEU A 289 16.69 -5.47 -4.00
CA LEU A 289 16.70 -6.80 -4.61
C LEU A 289 16.70 -7.91 -3.55
N GLY A 290 17.44 -7.72 -2.46
CA GLY A 290 17.42 -8.64 -1.31
C GLY A 290 16.01 -8.80 -0.75
N LEU A 291 15.31 -7.68 -0.54
CA LEU A 291 13.91 -7.68 -0.10
C LEU A 291 13.01 -8.44 -1.08
N TYR A 292 13.11 -8.21 -2.40
CA TYR A 292 12.32 -8.95 -3.37
C TYR A 292 12.55 -10.46 -3.32
N LYS A 293 13.79 -10.90 -3.11
CA LYS A 293 14.13 -12.33 -2.97
C LYS A 293 13.50 -12.94 -1.72
N ILE A 294 13.46 -12.19 -0.61
CA ILE A 294 12.80 -12.61 0.63
C ILE A 294 11.28 -12.71 0.43
N LEU A 295 10.67 -11.70 -0.20
CA LEU A 295 9.24 -11.72 -0.48
C LEU A 295 8.86 -12.86 -1.42
N ASP A 296 9.70 -13.16 -2.41
CA ASP A 296 9.53 -14.30 -3.31
C ASP A 296 9.62 -15.65 -2.59
N SER A 297 10.62 -15.84 -1.72
CA SER A 297 10.80 -17.10 -0.99
C SER A 297 9.67 -17.37 0.00
N LYS A 298 9.03 -16.31 0.51
CA LYS A 298 7.93 -16.38 1.47
C LYS A 298 6.54 -16.34 0.83
N GLY A 299 6.45 -16.13 -0.48
CA GLY A 299 5.15 -15.98 -1.16
C GLY A 299 4.39 -14.71 -0.76
N LEU A 300 5.09 -13.64 -0.36
CA LEU A 300 4.52 -12.38 0.11
C LEU A 300 4.44 -11.28 -0.98
N LEU A 301 4.69 -11.64 -2.25
CA LEU A 301 4.63 -10.69 -3.38
C LEU A 301 3.22 -10.41 -3.89
N TYR A 302 2.25 -11.24 -3.49
CA TYR A 302 0.86 -11.11 -3.89
C TYR A 302 0.15 -10.02 -3.08
N ASP A 303 -0.73 -9.26 -3.74
CA ASP A 303 -1.58 -8.29 -3.04
C ASP A 303 -2.46 -9.02 -2.00
N SER A 304 -2.61 -8.44 -0.81
CA SER A 304 -3.42 -9.01 0.29
C SER A 304 -4.80 -9.49 -0.20
N GLY A 305 -4.97 -10.82 -0.27
CA GLY A 305 -6.21 -11.48 -0.67
C GLY A 305 -6.41 -11.72 -2.18
N LYS A 306 -5.39 -11.52 -3.02
CA LYS A 306 -5.45 -11.79 -4.48
C LYS A 306 -4.21 -12.55 -4.92
N ASP A 307 -4.35 -13.59 -5.76
CA ASP A 307 -3.24 -14.28 -6.44
C ASP A 307 -2.59 -13.42 -7.54
N LYS A 308 -2.43 -12.12 -7.28
CA LYS A 308 -2.08 -11.11 -8.27
C LYS A 308 -0.98 -10.21 -7.74
N ILE A 309 -0.06 -9.83 -8.63
CA ILE A 309 1.04 -8.90 -8.32
C ILE A 309 0.78 -7.57 -9.01
N HIS A 310 1.00 -6.49 -8.27
CA HIS A 310 0.92 -5.15 -8.84
C HIS A 310 1.98 -4.94 -9.93
N LEU A 311 1.55 -4.34 -11.04
CA LEU A 311 2.33 -4.13 -12.25
C LEU A 311 3.68 -3.45 -12.01
N TYR A 312 3.68 -2.42 -11.16
CA TYR A 312 4.87 -1.64 -10.84
C TYR A 312 5.89 -2.48 -10.06
N THR A 313 5.44 -3.24 -9.06
CA THR A 313 6.27 -4.17 -8.28
C THR A 313 6.92 -5.21 -9.19
N PHE A 314 6.13 -5.79 -10.11
CA PHE A 314 6.63 -6.76 -11.09
C PHE A 314 7.74 -6.18 -11.98
N LYS A 315 7.49 -5.00 -12.58
CA LYS A 315 8.48 -4.31 -13.43
C LYS A 315 9.73 -3.92 -12.65
N GLN A 316 9.56 -3.34 -11.46
CA GLN A 316 10.67 -2.82 -10.67
C GLN A 316 11.56 -3.94 -10.12
N ALA A 317 11.01 -5.08 -9.71
CA ALA A 317 11.78 -6.25 -9.30
C ALA A 317 12.74 -6.72 -10.41
N ALA A 318 12.21 -6.94 -11.61
CA ALA A 318 13.00 -7.35 -12.77
C ALA A 318 14.02 -6.29 -13.18
N ASP A 319 13.60 -5.01 -13.29
CA ASP A 319 14.52 -3.90 -13.61
C ASP A 319 15.65 -3.81 -12.57
N THR A 320 15.35 -3.91 -11.25
CA THR A 320 16.35 -3.82 -10.17
C THR A 320 17.38 -4.95 -10.26
N ALA A 321 16.93 -6.17 -10.56
CA ALA A 321 17.82 -7.31 -10.76
C ALA A 321 18.76 -7.12 -11.95
N LEU A 322 18.24 -6.62 -13.08
CA LEU A 322 19.05 -6.32 -14.25
C LEU A 322 20.10 -5.24 -13.98
N HIS A 323 19.75 -4.17 -13.24
CA HIS A 323 20.71 -3.14 -12.86
C HIS A 323 21.85 -3.65 -11.96
N LEU A 324 21.63 -4.78 -11.27
CA LEU A 324 22.63 -5.46 -10.44
C LEU A 324 23.28 -6.63 -11.17
N ASN A 325 23.07 -6.75 -12.49
CA ASN A 325 23.55 -7.84 -13.34
C ASN A 325 23.10 -9.24 -12.89
N ASP A 326 22.01 -9.36 -12.10
CA ASP A 326 21.41 -10.64 -11.73
C ASP A 326 20.37 -11.09 -12.77
N ILE A 327 20.88 -11.36 -13.98
CA ILE A 327 20.07 -11.69 -15.16
C ILE A 327 19.26 -12.97 -14.95
N LYS A 328 19.85 -13.97 -14.28
CA LYS A 328 19.21 -15.26 -14.00
C LYS A 328 17.98 -15.08 -13.12
N TRP A 329 18.11 -14.29 -12.05
CA TRP A 329 16.98 -14.03 -11.17
C TRP A 329 15.89 -13.20 -11.87
N ALA A 330 16.27 -12.18 -12.66
CA ALA A 330 15.30 -11.40 -13.43
C ALA A 330 14.47 -12.29 -14.38
N GLU A 331 15.13 -13.20 -15.10
CA GLU A 331 14.44 -14.13 -16.01
C GLU A 331 13.53 -15.11 -15.27
N TYR A 332 14.00 -15.70 -14.17
CA TYR A 332 13.19 -16.56 -13.30
C TYR A 332 11.94 -15.81 -12.80
N PHE A 333 12.13 -14.60 -12.28
CA PHE A 333 11.07 -13.79 -11.70
C PHE A 333 9.99 -13.45 -12.74
N VAL A 334 10.40 -12.98 -13.92
CA VAL A 334 9.48 -12.63 -15.01
C VAL A 334 8.69 -13.86 -15.46
N LYS A 335 9.33 -15.02 -15.61
CA LYS A 335 8.64 -16.27 -15.99
C LYS A 335 7.66 -16.75 -14.93
N LYS A 336 8.04 -16.68 -13.65
CA LYS A 336 7.21 -17.14 -12.53
C LYS A 336 5.93 -16.31 -12.38
N TYR A 337 6.04 -14.99 -12.52
CA TYR A 337 4.97 -14.07 -12.12
C TYR A 337 4.25 -13.38 -13.27
N ALA A 338 4.66 -13.56 -14.52
CA ALA A 338 4.01 -12.94 -15.67
C ALA A 338 2.48 -13.12 -15.64
N ASP A 339 1.98 -14.33 -15.47
CA ASP A 339 0.54 -14.62 -15.50
C ASP A 339 -0.23 -14.10 -14.28
N SER A 340 0.46 -13.87 -13.16
CA SER A 340 -0.09 -13.27 -11.94
C SER A 340 -0.26 -11.75 -12.05
N VAL A 341 0.23 -11.11 -13.12
CA VAL A 341 -0.01 -9.68 -13.35
C VAL A 341 -1.40 -9.47 -13.95
N ASN A 342 -2.30 -8.87 -13.17
CA ASN A 342 -3.68 -8.60 -13.61
C ASN A 342 -3.82 -7.19 -14.16
N ASP A 343 -3.24 -6.98 -15.33
CA ASP A 343 -3.29 -5.69 -16.00
C ASP A 343 -3.53 -5.88 -17.50
N PRO A 344 -4.45 -5.10 -18.13
CA PRO A 344 -4.61 -5.07 -19.58
C PRO A 344 -3.29 -4.90 -20.35
N ILE A 345 -2.31 -4.20 -19.76
CA ILE A 345 -1.00 -3.95 -20.37
C ILE A 345 0.09 -4.96 -19.98
N ARG A 346 -0.25 -6.06 -19.27
CA ARG A 346 0.69 -7.13 -18.90
C ARG A 346 1.59 -7.56 -20.06
N LYS A 347 1.00 -7.84 -21.22
CA LYS A 347 1.75 -8.36 -22.39
C LYS A 347 2.87 -7.40 -22.81
N ASN A 348 2.63 -6.09 -22.76
CA ASN A 348 3.61 -5.08 -23.12
C ASN A 348 4.80 -5.08 -22.16
N ILE A 349 4.52 -5.14 -20.85
CA ILE A 349 5.59 -5.17 -19.85
C ILE A 349 6.39 -6.45 -19.91
N VAL A 350 5.74 -7.60 -20.07
CA VAL A 350 6.45 -8.88 -20.21
C VAL A 350 7.38 -8.84 -21.44
N ASN A 351 6.89 -8.33 -22.58
CA ASN A 351 7.72 -8.14 -23.77
C ASN A 351 8.88 -7.17 -23.52
N LEU A 352 8.63 -6.03 -22.89
CA LEU A 352 9.66 -5.05 -22.56
C LEU A 352 10.73 -5.63 -21.61
N LEU A 353 10.33 -6.36 -20.58
CA LEU A 353 11.26 -6.98 -19.62
C LEU A 353 12.08 -8.08 -20.28
N PHE A 354 11.48 -8.94 -21.13
CA PHE A 354 12.24 -9.91 -21.91
C PHE A 354 13.17 -9.25 -22.92
N ALA A 355 12.80 -8.09 -23.48
CA ALA A 355 13.72 -7.34 -24.31
C ALA A 355 14.96 -6.88 -23.53
N LYS A 356 14.76 -6.32 -22.33
CA LYS A 356 15.88 -5.94 -21.46
C LYS A 356 16.71 -7.15 -21.04
N ILE A 357 16.10 -8.24 -20.60
CA ILE A 357 16.79 -9.50 -20.26
C ILE A 357 17.66 -9.98 -21.42
N ASN A 358 17.09 -10.06 -22.63
CA ASN A 358 17.83 -10.54 -23.80
C ASN A 358 18.98 -9.57 -24.18
N CYS A 359 18.79 -8.27 -24.02
CA CYS A 359 19.87 -7.30 -24.22
C CYS A 359 21.02 -7.56 -23.24
N PHE A 360 20.74 -7.72 -21.94
CA PHE A 360 21.74 -8.02 -20.92
C PHE A 360 22.41 -9.39 -21.11
N LYS A 361 21.74 -10.35 -21.75
CA LYS A 361 22.33 -11.63 -22.17
C LYS A 361 23.27 -11.53 -23.37
N GLY A 362 23.33 -10.38 -24.05
CA GLY A 362 24.05 -10.24 -25.31
C GLY A 362 23.28 -10.79 -26.52
N GLU A 363 21.95 -10.84 -26.46
CA GLU A 363 21.06 -11.34 -27.52
C GLU A 363 20.22 -10.19 -28.14
N PRO A 364 20.84 -9.20 -28.81
CA PRO A 364 20.14 -7.99 -29.27
C PRO A 364 19.05 -8.27 -30.31
N LYS A 365 19.20 -9.31 -31.14
CA LYS A 365 18.16 -9.72 -32.10
C LYS A 365 16.87 -10.14 -31.40
N ALA A 366 16.97 -10.96 -30.36
CA ALA A 366 15.83 -11.40 -29.57
C ALA A 366 15.21 -10.22 -28.79
N ALA A 367 16.05 -9.28 -28.33
CA ALA A 367 15.57 -8.05 -27.69
C ALA A 367 14.72 -7.19 -28.65
N ARG A 368 15.18 -6.95 -29.89
CA ARG A 368 14.41 -6.20 -30.91
C ARG A 368 13.06 -6.86 -31.24
N ILE A 369 13.03 -8.19 -31.36
CA ILE A 369 11.79 -8.95 -31.60
C ILE A 369 10.78 -8.71 -30.48
N ASN A 370 11.23 -8.66 -29.23
CA ASN A 370 10.35 -8.39 -28.09
C ASN A 370 9.88 -6.93 -28.04
N LEU A 371 10.76 -5.96 -28.33
CA LEU A 371 10.39 -4.53 -28.39
C LEU A 371 9.35 -4.26 -29.48
N ALA A 372 9.43 -4.94 -30.62
CA ALA A 372 8.45 -4.82 -31.71
C ALA A 372 7.03 -5.27 -31.32
N LYS A 373 6.88 -6.08 -30.26
CA LYS A 373 5.59 -6.56 -29.75
C LYS A 373 4.96 -5.63 -28.70
N VAL A 374 5.63 -4.54 -28.31
CA VAL A 374 5.10 -3.56 -27.34
C VAL A 374 4.09 -2.66 -28.06
N ASP A 375 2.83 -2.74 -27.63
CA ASP A 375 1.71 -2.01 -28.23
C ASP A 375 1.75 -0.51 -27.86
N TYR A 376 1.53 0.35 -28.86
CA TYR A 376 1.55 1.82 -28.72
C TYR A 376 0.41 2.40 -27.88
N ARG A 377 -0.67 1.65 -27.66
CA ARG A 377 -1.81 2.06 -26.81
C ARG A 377 -1.44 2.19 -25.33
N ASP A 378 -0.35 1.54 -24.92
CA ASP A 378 0.25 1.73 -23.61
C ASP A 378 1.32 2.81 -23.70
N PHE A 379 0.93 4.05 -23.41
CA PHE A 379 1.78 5.16 -23.76
C PHE A 379 3.12 5.18 -23.04
N ILE A 380 3.16 4.67 -21.80
CA ILE A 380 4.35 4.69 -20.94
C ILE A 380 5.34 3.61 -21.37
N HIS A 381 4.89 2.36 -21.55
CA HIS A 381 5.80 1.26 -21.89
C HIS A 381 6.22 1.28 -23.35
N TYR A 382 5.38 1.81 -24.24
CA TYR A 382 5.82 2.10 -25.61
C TYR A 382 6.95 3.13 -25.62
N LEU A 383 6.84 4.19 -24.81
CA LEU A 383 7.93 5.17 -24.69
C LEU A 383 9.20 4.53 -24.09
N ASP A 384 9.08 3.75 -23.01
CA ASP A 384 10.22 2.99 -22.45
C ASP A 384 10.86 2.08 -23.52
N SER A 385 10.06 1.39 -24.34
CA SER A 385 10.59 0.54 -25.42
C SER A 385 11.36 1.30 -26.49
N LYS A 386 10.92 2.51 -26.86
CA LYS A 386 11.58 3.33 -27.90
C LYS A 386 12.87 3.93 -27.40
N LEU A 387 12.87 4.40 -26.15
CA LEU A 387 14.08 4.93 -25.52
C LEU A 387 15.10 3.81 -25.28
N PHE A 388 14.66 2.63 -24.85
CA PHE A 388 15.54 1.47 -24.70
C PHE A 388 16.11 1.00 -26.04
N LEU A 389 15.27 0.94 -27.09
CA LEU A 389 15.74 0.61 -28.44
C LEU A 389 16.78 1.61 -28.94
N PHE A 390 16.61 2.91 -28.66
CA PHE A 390 17.64 3.91 -28.98
C PHE A 390 18.98 3.58 -28.33
N CYS A 391 19.01 3.26 -27.02
CA CYS A 391 20.24 2.88 -26.34
C CYS A 391 20.90 1.67 -27.01
N MET A 392 20.10 0.65 -27.35
CA MET A 392 20.60 -0.54 -28.05
C MET A 392 21.20 -0.23 -29.42
N GLU A 393 20.54 0.61 -30.23
CA GLU A 393 21.04 0.96 -31.56
C GLU A 393 22.31 1.81 -31.48
N TYR A 394 22.37 2.73 -30.53
CA TYR A 394 23.58 3.52 -30.28
C TYR A 394 24.75 2.62 -29.84
N ASP A 395 24.52 1.68 -28.93
CA ASP A 395 25.55 0.73 -28.48
C ASP A 395 26.02 -0.20 -29.60
N ALA A 396 25.14 -0.53 -30.54
CA ALA A 396 25.46 -1.28 -31.74
C ALA A 396 26.11 -0.44 -32.87
N SER A 397 26.34 0.86 -32.65
CA SER A 397 26.83 1.81 -33.66
C SER A 397 25.93 1.96 -34.90
N ASN A 398 24.64 1.61 -34.78
CA ASN A 398 23.63 1.82 -35.82
C ASN A 398 23.06 3.24 -35.69
N PHE A 399 23.87 4.24 -36.01
CA PHE A 399 23.56 5.64 -35.73
C PHE A 399 22.39 6.19 -36.58
N ASP A 400 22.20 5.68 -37.80
CA ASP A 400 21.09 6.05 -38.67
C ASP A 400 19.74 5.61 -38.05
N GLU A 401 19.65 4.37 -37.58
CA GLU A 401 18.49 3.88 -36.84
C GLU A 401 18.25 4.65 -35.55
N ALA A 402 19.31 4.99 -34.82
CA ALA A 402 19.23 5.79 -33.59
C ALA A 402 18.64 7.20 -33.88
N GLU A 403 19.01 7.84 -34.99
CA GLU A 403 18.46 9.12 -35.42
C GLU A 403 16.97 9.02 -35.76
N LEU A 404 16.57 7.98 -36.51
CA LEU A 404 15.17 7.72 -36.83
C LEU A 404 14.32 7.46 -35.57
N LEU A 405 14.89 6.82 -34.56
CA LEU A 405 14.24 6.59 -33.27
C LEU A 405 14.02 7.90 -32.50
N ILE A 406 14.99 8.82 -32.50
CA ILE A 406 14.81 10.15 -31.92
C ILE A 406 13.65 10.89 -32.61
N ALA A 407 13.67 10.95 -33.94
CA ALA A 407 12.66 11.67 -34.72
C ALA A 407 11.25 11.10 -34.50
N SER A 408 11.10 9.78 -34.56
CA SER A 408 9.82 9.11 -34.33
C SER A 408 9.32 9.24 -32.89
N THR A 409 10.21 9.21 -31.90
CA THR A 409 9.86 9.37 -30.48
C THR A 409 9.44 10.81 -30.16
N LEU A 410 10.12 11.82 -30.70
CA LEU A 410 9.71 13.22 -30.57
C LEU A 410 8.34 13.47 -31.22
N LYS A 411 8.10 12.88 -32.40
CA LYS A 411 6.78 12.93 -33.05
C LYS A 411 5.72 12.28 -32.15
N TYR A 412 6.00 11.11 -31.60
CA TYR A 412 5.09 10.42 -30.69
C TYR A 412 4.76 11.26 -29.44
N LEU A 413 5.78 11.85 -28.80
CA LEU A 413 5.60 12.75 -27.66
C LEU A 413 4.73 13.96 -28.05
N LYS A 414 4.87 14.52 -29.25
CA LYS A 414 4.05 15.67 -29.68
C LYS A 414 2.56 15.32 -29.82
N HIS A 415 2.21 14.12 -30.29
CA HIS A 415 0.83 13.75 -30.62
C HIS A 415 0.06 13.13 -29.44
N ASN A 416 0.73 12.44 -28.52
CA ASN A 416 0.08 11.75 -27.42
C ASN A 416 -0.02 12.66 -26.19
N LYS A 417 -1.11 13.45 -26.10
CA LYS A 417 -1.35 14.39 -24.99
C LYS A 417 -1.73 13.70 -23.67
N GLU A 418 -2.20 12.45 -23.73
CA GLU A 418 -2.58 11.65 -22.55
C GLU A 418 -1.38 11.17 -21.72
N LEU A 419 -0.15 11.26 -22.26
CA LEU A 419 1.05 10.87 -21.53
C LEU A 419 1.32 11.83 -20.35
N PRO A 420 1.53 11.31 -19.12
CA PRO A 420 1.83 12.13 -17.95
C PRO A 420 3.00 13.09 -18.18
N GLU A 421 2.88 14.30 -17.65
CA GLU A 421 3.84 15.38 -17.88
C GLU A 421 5.25 15.03 -17.40
N LEU A 422 5.36 14.33 -16.26
CA LEU A 422 6.65 13.85 -15.74
C LEU A 422 7.36 12.93 -16.73
N ASN A 423 6.69 11.89 -17.24
CA ASN A 423 7.27 10.96 -18.22
C ASN A 423 7.64 11.69 -19.52
N ARG A 424 6.84 12.67 -19.94
CA ARG A 424 7.10 13.50 -21.12
C ARG A 424 8.39 14.29 -20.95
N ASN A 425 8.52 14.98 -19.82
CA ASN A 425 9.66 15.85 -19.54
C ASN A 425 10.94 15.05 -19.37
N ASN A 426 10.91 13.94 -18.63
CA ASN A 426 12.05 13.04 -18.44
C ASN A 426 12.55 12.48 -19.79
N SER A 427 11.62 12.12 -20.69
CA SER A 427 11.95 11.57 -22.01
C SER A 427 12.48 12.63 -22.97
N LYS A 428 11.88 13.83 -22.98
CA LYS A 428 12.40 14.97 -23.77
C LYS A 428 13.81 15.35 -23.33
N MET A 429 14.05 15.35 -22.02
CA MET A 429 15.35 15.65 -21.44
C MET A 429 16.40 14.64 -21.92
N PHE A 430 16.10 13.33 -21.83
CA PHE A 430 16.96 12.29 -22.39
C PHE A 430 17.23 12.49 -23.89
N LEU A 431 16.17 12.67 -24.70
CA LEU A 431 16.29 12.83 -26.14
C LEU A 431 17.12 14.07 -26.53
N ARG A 432 17.08 15.15 -25.74
CA ARG A 432 17.92 16.35 -25.93
C ARG A 432 19.41 16.00 -25.84
N PHE A 433 19.80 15.28 -24.78
CA PHE A 433 21.18 14.86 -24.58
C PHE A 433 21.60 13.78 -25.60
N ALA A 434 20.74 12.80 -25.86
CA ALA A 434 20.95 11.73 -26.83
C ALA A 434 21.18 12.28 -28.25
N SER A 435 20.40 13.28 -28.68
CA SER A 435 20.57 13.91 -30.00
C SER A 435 21.92 14.61 -30.14
N ARG A 436 22.39 15.28 -29.08
CA ARG A 436 23.70 15.95 -29.09
C ARG A 436 24.84 14.95 -29.07
N LEU A 437 24.70 13.88 -28.28
CA LEU A 437 25.66 12.78 -28.25
C LEU A 437 25.82 12.13 -29.63
N LEU A 438 24.71 11.91 -30.35
CA LEU A 438 24.73 11.37 -31.70
C LEU A 438 25.44 12.31 -32.69
N LYS A 439 25.15 13.62 -32.63
CA LYS A 439 25.82 14.64 -33.46
C LYS A 439 27.32 14.73 -33.21
N LEU A 440 27.75 14.55 -31.95
CA LEU A 440 29.18 14.52 -31.62
C LEU A 440 29.87 13.32 -32.30
N LYS A 441 29.19 12.17 -32.44
CA LYS A 441 29.73 11.01 -33.14
C LYS A 441 29.80 11.19 -34.66
N THR A 442 28.97 12.05 -35.24
CA THR A 442 28.86 12.24 -36.69
C THR A 442 29.50 13.54 -37.21
N GLY A 443 30.09 14.37 -36.34
CA GLY A 443 30.61 15.71 -36.69
C GLY A 443 32.06 16.00 -36.27
N ILE A 444 32.65 17.07 -36.85
CA ILE A 444 34.01 17.57 -36.61
C ILE A 444 33.95 18.76 -35.63
N GLY A 445 34.86 18.82 -34.63
CA GLY A 445 34.89 19.86 -33.58
C GLY A 445 34.38 19.41 -32.20
N ALA A 446 34.48 18.11 -31.91
CA ALA A 446 33.75 17.43 -30.83
C ALA A 446 34.19 17.80 -29.39
N GLU A 447 35.41 18.32 -29.16
CA GLU A 447 35.94 18.46 -27.80
C GLU A 447 35.26 19.54 -26.96
N PHE A 448 35.16 20.76 -27.48
CA PHE A 448 34.50 21.87 -26.78
C PHE A 448 33.00 21.59 -26.55
N GLU A 449 32.33 21.04 -27.57
CA GLU A 449 30.91 20.68 -27.47
C GLU A 449 30.66 19.48 -26.54
N LEU A 450 31.59 18.53 -26.44
CA LEU A 450 31.54 17.43 -25.46
C LEU A 450 31.68 17.95 -24.04
N GLN A 451 32.64 18.85 -23.78
CA GLN A 451 32.82 19.42 -22.45
C GLN A 451 31.58 20.21 -22.02
N LYS A 452 31.04 21.06 -22.91
CA LYS A 452 29.80 21.79 -22.67
C LYS A 452 28.62 20.86 -22.40
N LEU A 453 28.50 19.76 -23.15
CA LEU A 453 27.45 18.75 -22.94
C LEU A 453 27.58 18.06 -21.57
N LYS A 454 28.81 17.74 -21.13
CA LYS A 454 29.08 17.19 -19.80
C LYS A 454 28.70 18.17 -18.69
N ASP A 455 29.06 19.44 -18.83
CA ASP A 455 28.75 20.47 -17.84
C ASP A 455 27.22 20.66 -17.70
N GLU A 456 26.51 20.75 -18.83
CA GLU A 456 25.04 20.82 -18.83
C GLU A 456 24.39 19.56 -18.23
N PHE A 457 24.94 18.37 -18.52
CA PHE A 457 24.44 17.12 -17.95
C PHE A 457 24.64 17.05 -16.43
N ASN A 458 25.78 17.54 -15.93
CA ASN A 458 26.10 17.57 -14.51
C ASN A 458 25.29 18.63 -13.75
N ALA A 459 24.95 19.74 -14.39
CA ALA A 459 24.09 20.79 -13.83
C ALA A 459 22.60 20.42 -13.77
N GLU A 460 22.16 19.45 -14.58
CA GLU A 460 20.77 19.01 -14.64
C GLU A 460 20.39 18.21 -13.38
N THR A 461 19.49 18.73 -12.55
CA THR A 461 19.05 18.06 -11.31
C THR A 461 17.76 17.27 -11.47
N GLY A 462 17.11 17.35 -12.64
CA GLY A 462 15.88 16.62 -12.94
C GLY A 462 16.06 15.11 -13.11
N SER A 463 14.95 14.38 -12.92
CA SER A 463 14.86 12.97 -13.28
C SER A 463 14.97 12.81 -14.81
N MET A 464 15.79 11.86 -15.26
CA MET A 464 16.04 11.61 -16.69
C MET A 464 16.01 10.12 -16.96
N TYR A 465 15.43 9.73 -18.10
CA TYR A 465 15.52 8.35 -18.56
C TYR A 465 16.98 7.93 -18.77
N ALA A 466 17.34 6.71 -18.38
CA ALA A 466 18.67 6.12 -18.59
C ALA A 466 19.86 7.04 -18.30
N ARG A 467 19.76 7.87 -17.23
CA ARG A 467 20.80 8.85 -16.86
C ARG A 467 22.20 8.22 -16.74
N ASN A 468 22.31 7.03 -16.16
CA ASN A 468 23.59 6.33 -16.00
C ASN A 468 24.19 5.92 -17.35
N TRP A 469 23.39 5.33 -18.24
CA TRP A 469 23.84 4.98 -19.58
C TRP A 469 24.38 6.22 -20.31
N LEU A 470 23.67 7.35 -20.22
CA LEU A 470 24.12 8.59 -20.87
C LEU A 470 25.41 9.14 -20.25
N LYS A 471 25.55 9.06 -18.92
CA LYS A 471 26.78 9.39 -18.19
C LYS A 471 27.96 8.52 -18.66
N ASP A 472 27.74 7.22 -18.76
CA ASP A 472 28.76 6.25 -19.20
C ASP A 472 29.18 6.57 -20.64
N LYS A 473 28.23 6.85 -21.55
CA LYS A 473 28.56 7.25 -22.94
C LYS A 473 29.28 8.57 -23.07
N LEU A 474 28.96 9.56 -22.24
CA LEU A 474 29.71 10.82 -22.21
C LEU A 474 31.17 10.60 -21.73
N ASN A 475 31.39 9.66 -20.81
CA ASN A 475 32.71 9.34 -20.29
C ASN A 475 33.53 8.45 -21.23
N GLU A 476 32.88 7.50 -21.91
CA GLU A 476 33.47 6.62 -22.93
C GLU A 476 33.81 7.38 -24.23
N PHE A 477 33.27 8.58 -24.41
CA PHE A 477 33.46 9.35 -25.63
C PHE A 477 34.95 9.72 -25.82
N ARG A 478 35.60 9.02 -26.74
CA ARG A 478 36.91 9.40 -27.29
C ARG A 478 36.70 10.24 -28.53
N ILE A 479 37.38 11.37 -28.60
CA ILE A 479 37.48 12.16 -29.83
C ILE A 479 38.27 11.29 -30.81
N VAL A 480 37.69 11.05 -31.98
CA VAL A 480 38.43 10.46 -33.09
C VAL A 480 39.08 11.66 -33.79
N ASP A 481 40.40 11.71 -33.76
CA ASP A 481 41.21 12.73 -34.44
C ASP A 481 40.98 12.72 -35.96
#